data_AF-A0A6N7IDX5-F1
#
_entry.id   AF-A0A6N7IDX5-F1
#
_cell.length_a   1.000
_cell.length_b   1.000
_cell.length_c   1.000
_cell.angle_alpha   90.00
_cell.angle_beta   90.00
_cell.angle_gamma   90.00
#
_symmetry.space_group_name_H-M   'P 1'
#
loop_
_entity.id
_entity.type
_entity.pdbx_description
1 polymer ?
#
loop_
_entity_poly.entity_id
_entity_poly.type
_entity_poly.pdbx_seq_one_letter_code
_entity_poly.pdbx_strand_id
1 'polypeptide(L)'
;MTSKKDKITITIDRDLVEHAEREVAAGKARSVSDYINSAVRERCARHARSRAWLDRQLAATRAVDPAADARARQRAAAALGITLGDEGTSETVA
;
A
#
# COMPACT_ATOMS: atom_id res chain seq x y z
N MET A 1 15.42 21.56 -8.22
CA MET A 1 14.20 21.06 -8.88
C MET A 1 12.99 21.54 -8.11
N THR A 2 12.19 22.43 -8.68
CA THR A 2 10.96 22.93 -8.05
C THR A 2 9.88 21.85 -8.19
N SER A 3 9.76 20.99 -7.19
CA SER A 3 8.64 20.05 -7.11
C SER A 3 7.35 20.88 -7.06
N LYS A 4 6.56 20.84 -8.14
CA LYS A 4 5.22 21.43 -8.16
C LYS A 4 4.43 20.82 -7.01
N LYS A 5 3.88 21.68 -6.16
CA LYS A 5 2.98 21.30 -5.07
C LYS A 5 1.61 21.82 -5.42
N ASP A 6 0.62 20.95 -5.34
CA ASP A 6 -0.77 21.36 -5.44
C ASP A 6 -1.28 21.79 -4.06
N LYS A 7 -2.07 22.86 -4.02
CA LYS A 7 -2.69 23.34 -2.79
C LYS A 7 -4.06 22.70 -2.67
N ILE A 8 -4.30 22.03 -1.56
CA ILE A 8 -5.60 21.49 -1.18
C ILE A 8 -6.03 22.06 0.16
N THR A 9 -7.34 22.17 0.37
CA THR A 9 -7.94 22.48 1.67
C THR A 9 -8.63 21.22 2.16
N ILE A 10 -8.33 20.79 3.38
CA ILE A 10 -8.93 19.62 4.03
C ILE A 10 -9.36 20.00 5.44
N THR A 11 -10.42 19.35 5.92
CA THR A 11 -10.79 19.40 7.34
C THR A 11 -10.07 18.25 8.04
N ILE A 12 -9.37 18.56 9.14
CA ILE A 12 -8.68 17.59 9.97
C ILE A 12 -8.98 17.90 11.44
N ASP A 13 -8.90 16.87 12.27
CA ASP A 13 -9.18 17.01 13.70
C ASP A 13 -8.23 18.03 14.35
N ARG A 14 -8.76 18.78 15.32
CA ARG A 14 -8.08 19.92 15.92
C ARG A 14 -6.80 19.50 16.64
N ASP A 15 -6.83 18.37 17.33
CA ASP A 15 -5.70 17.80 18.07
C ASP A 15 -4.52 17.43 17.15
N LEU A 16 -4.79 16.98 15.93
CA LEU A 16 -3.77 16.69 14.91
C LEU A 16 -3.08 17.96 14.42
N VAL A 17 -3.84 19.05 14.24
CA VAL A 17 -3.27 20.36 13.89
C VAL A 17 -2.36 20.86 15.00
N GLU A 18 -2.84 20.83 16.25
CA GLU A 18 -2.07 21.27 17.42
C GLU A 18 -0.81 20.43 17.61
N HIS A 19 -0.90 19.12 17.33
CA HIS A 19 0.28 18.26 17.34
C HIS A 19 1.31 18.68 16.28
N ALA A 20 0.87 18.92 15.03
CA ALA A 20 1.76 19.36 13.96
C ALA A 20 2.42 20.71 14.29
N GLU A 21 1.67 21.65 14.88
CA GLU A 21 2.19 22.95 15.33
C GLU A 21 3.25 22.80 16.43
N ARG A 22 3.03 21.90 17.41
CA ARG A 22 4.03 21.58 18.44
C ARG A 22 5.32 21.01 17.85
N GLU A 23 5.22 20.13 16.85
CA GLU A 23 6.40 19.54 16.20
C GLU A 23 7.18 20.60 15.38
N VAL A 24 6.48 21.58 14.80
CA VAL A 24 7.10 22.75 14.16
C VAL A 24 7.80 23.62 15.20
N ALA A 25 7.14 23.94 16.31
CA ALA A 25 7.72 24.73 17.40
C ALA A 25 8.95 24.04 18.02
N ALA A 26 8.95 22.70 18.07
CA ALA A 26 10.08 21.90 18.51
C ALA A 26 11.23 21.80 17.47
N GLY A 27 11.08 22.43 16.29
CA GLY A 27 12.09 22.42 15.23
C GLY A 27 12.20 21.10 14.46
N LYS A 28 11.28 20.16 14.67
CA LYS A 28 11.28 18.85 14.00
C LYS A 28 10.68 18.89 12.59
N ALA A 29 9.89 19.92 12.30
CA ALA A 29 9.34 20.18 10.97
C ALA A 29 9.42 21.67 10.64
N ARG A 30 9.55 22.01 9.35
CA ARG A 30 9.66 23.41 8.90
C ARG A 30 8.31 24.12 8.82
N SER A 31 7.22 23.35 8.72
CA SER A 31 5.84 23.83 8.66
C SER A 31 4.88 22.67 8.87
N VAL A 32 3.60 22.97 9.13
CA VAL A 32 2.54 21.96 9.23
C VAL A 32 2.43 21.15 7.92
N SER A 33 2.56 21.80 6.75
CA SER A 33 2.56 21.09 5.47
C SER A 33 3.76 20.15 5.31
N ASP A 34 4.94 20.52 5.82
CA ASP A 34 6.14 19.67 5.81
C ASP A 34 5.96 18.44 6.70
N TYR A 35 5.37 18.64 7.88
CA TYR A 35 5.02 17.58 8.82
C TYR A 35 4.04 16.58 8.19
N ILE A 36 2.92 17.07 7.64
CA ILE A 36 1.88 16.23 7.01
C ILE A 36 2.46 15.46 5.82
N ASN A 37 3.21 16.12 4.94
CA ASN A 37 3.84 15.46 3.81
C ASN A 37 4.80 14.34 4.24
N SER A 38 5.56 14.56 5.31
CA SER A 38 6.49 13.56 5.85
C SER A 38 5.73 12.35 6.40
N ALA A 39 4.68 12.59 7.20
CA ALA A 39 3.83 11.52 7.73
C ALA A 39 3.16 10.69 6.62
N VAL A 40 2.64 11.34 5.58
CA VAL A 40 2.04 10.66 4.43
C VAL A 40 3.07 9.83 3.66
N ARG A 41 4.26 10.39 3.39
CA ARG A 41 5.34 9.66 2.72
C ARG A 41 5.77 8.44 3.52
N GLU A 42 5.91 8.58 4.83
CA GLU A 42 6.30 7.48 5.70
C GLU A 42 5.25 6.37 5.68
N ARG A 43 3.96 6.72 5.75
CA ARG A 43 2.85 5.76 5.64
C ARG A 43 2.89 5.03 4.29
N CYS A 44 3.05 5.76 3.18
CA CYS A 44 3.16 5.17 1.85
C CYS A 44 4.36 4.22 1.74
N ALA A 45 5.53 4.62 2.23
CA ALA A 45 6.73 3.79 2.23
C ALA A 45 6.56 2.54 3.09
N ARG A 46 5.89 2.65 4.24
CA ARG A 46 5.56 1.50 5.10
C ARG A 46 4.63 0.53 4.38
N HIS A 47 3.56 1.02 3.77
CA HIS A 47 2.64 0.19 3.01
C HIS A 47 3.33 -0.49 1.82
N ALA A 48 4.16 0.23 1.08
CA ALA A 48 4.93 -0.33 -0.04
C ALA A 48 5.85 -1.48 0.41
N ARG A 49 6.58 -1.28 1.53
CA ARG A 49 7.43 -2.33 2.12
C ARG A 49 6.62 -3.55 2.57
N SER A 50 5.49 -3.33 3.24
CA SER A 50 4.62 -4.42 3.67
C SER A 50 4.07 -5.22 2.50
N ARG A 51 3.64 -4.55 1.42
CA ARG A 51 3.16 -5.21 0.19
C ARG A 51 4.28 -6.03 -0.45
N ALA A 52 5.46 -5.44 -0.65
CA ALA A 52 6.60 -6.16 -1.22
C ALA A 52 6.99 -7.40 -0.38
N TRP A 53 6.92 -7.30 0.95
CA TRP A 53 7.16 -8.44 1.83
C TRP A 53 6.10 -9.53 1.66
N LEU A 54 4.81 -9.16 1.64
CA LEU A 54 3.71 -10.11 1.41
C LEU A 54 3.83 -10.80 0.05
N ASP A 55 4.14 -10.04 -1.01
CA ASP A 55 4.32 -10.57 -2.35
C ASP A 55 5.46 -11.59 -2.40
N ARG A 56 6.57 -11.30 -1.71
CA ARG A 56 7.71 -12.22 -1.58
C ARG A 56 7.34 -13.49 -0.82
N GLN A 57 6.59 -13.38 0.27
CA GLN A 57 6.13 -14.54 1.03
C GLN A 57 5.18 -15.42 0.21
N LEU A 58 4.22 -14.81 -0.48
CA LEU A 58 3.30 -15.51 -1.38
C LEU A 58 4.05 -16.25 -2.50
N ALA A 59 5.06 -15.62 -3.11
CA ALA A 59 5.88 -16.26 -4.13
C ALA A 59 6.66 -17.46 -3.56
N ALA A 60 7.21 -17.34 -2.35
CA ALA A 60 7.91 -18.43 -1.69
C ALA A 60 6.96 -19.60 -1.34
N THR A 61 5.78 -19.32 -0.81
CA THR A 61 4.76 -20.35 -0.51
C THR A 61 4.31 -21.09 -1.76
N ARG A 62 4.09 -20.36 -2.88
CA ARG A 62 3.78 -20.96 -4.19
C ARG A 62 4.85 -21.92 -4.67
N ALA A 63 6.12 -21.56 -4.47
CA ALA A 63 7.24 -22.39 -4.91
C ALA A 63 7.38 -23.68 -4.07
N VAL A 64 7.00 -23.62 -2.78
CA VAL A 64 7.12 -24.77 -1.86
C VAL A 64 5.96 -25.76 -2.02
N ASP A 65 4.72 -25.27 -2.11
CA ASP A 65 3.54 -26.12 -2.32
C ASP A 65 2.53 -25.43 -3.27
N PRO A 66 2.68 -25.64 -4.59
CA PRO A 66 1.78 -25.07 -5.58
C PRO A 66 0.33 -25.50 -5.42
N ALA A 67 0.10 -26.74 -4.95
CA ALA A 67 -1.25 -27.29 -4.82
C ALA A 67 -1.99 -26.68 -3.62
N ALA A 68 -1.29 -26.42 -2.50
CA ALA A 68 -1.87 -25.71 -1.36
C ALA A 68 -2.19 -24.24 -1.70
N ASP A 69 -1.33 -23.56 -2.46
CA ASP A 69 -1.62 -22.20 -2.95
C ASP A 69 -2.86 -22.18 -3.86
N ALA A 70 -2.98 -23.11 -4.81
CA ALA A 70 -4.15 -23.22 -5.67
C ALA A 70 -5.45 -23.42 -4.87
N ARG A 71 -5.45 -24.31 -3.88
CA ARG A 71 -6.60 -24.52 -2.97
C ARG A 71 -6.91 -23.28 -2.13
N ALA A 72 -5.89 -22.56 -1.67
CA ALA A 72 -6.08 -21.32 -0.92
C ALA A 72 -6.72 -20.22 -1.79
N ARG A 73 -6.27 -20.08 -3.05
CA ARG A 73 -6.84 -19.14 -4.01
C ARG A 73 -8.28 -19.47 -4.37
N GLN A 74 -8.61 -20.75 -4.59
CA GLN A 74 -9.99 -21.18 -4.84
C GLN A 74 -10.92 -20.83 -3.66
N ARG A 75 -10.48 -21.06 -2.41
CA ARG A 75 -11.25 -20.67 -1.21
C ARG A 75 -11.43 -19.16 -1.11
N ALA A 76 -10.38 -18.38 -1.37
CA ALA A 76 -10.45 -16.91 -1.35
C ALA A 76 -11.42 -16.38 -2.43
N ALA A 77 -11.38 -16.95 -3.63
CA ALA A 77 -12.26 -16.58 -4.72
C ALA A 77 -13.73 -16.90 -4.41
N ALA A 78 -14.00 -18.09 -3.85
CA ALA A 78 -15.34 -18.47 -3.39
C ALA A 78 -15.88 -17.51 -2.31
N ALA A 79 -15.05 -17.10 -1.34
CA ALA A 79 -15.43 -16.16 -0.29
C ALA A 79 -15.74 -14.75 -0.83
N LEU A 80 -15.12 -14.37 -1.94
CA LEU A 80 -15.32 -13.09 -2.62
C LEU A 80 -16.38 -13.15 -3.73
N GLY A 81 -16.99 -14.32 -3.97
CA GLY A 81 -18.00 -14.52 -5.02
C GLY A 81 -17.46 -14.37 -6.45
N ILE A 82 -16.17 -14.60 -6.66
CA ILE A 82 -15.49 -14.49 -7.97
C ILE A 82 -15.03 -15.87 -8.45
N THR A 83 -15.17 -16.13 -9.75
CA THR A 83 -14.61 -17.31 -10.41
C THR A 83 -13.22 -17.00 -10.93
N LEU A 84 -12.22 -17.77 -10.49
CA LEU A 84 -10.88 -17.72 -11.10
C LEU A 84 -10.95 -18.41 -12.46
N GLY A 85 -10.76 -17.65 -13.54
CA GLY A 85 -10.65 -18.22 -14.89
C GLY A 85 -9.39 -19.06 -15.03
N ASP A 86 -9.47 -20.10 -15.85
CA ASP A 86 -8.36 -21.01 -16.17
C ASP A 86 -7.47 -20.32 -17.22
N GLU A 87 -6.53 -19.48 -16.80
CA GLU A 87 -5.52 -18.93 -17.73
C GLU A 87 -4.46 -20.01 -17.99
N GLY A 88 -4.78 -20.91 -18.91
CA GLY A 88 -3.99 -22.10 -19.16
C GLY A 88 -4.21 -22.83 -20.47
N THR A 89 -4.44 -22.12 -21.60
CA THR A 89 -3.99 -22.55 -22.94
C THR A 89 -4.30 -21.46 -23.98
N SER A 90 -3.34 -20.58 -24.28
CA SER A 90 -3.29 -19.96 -25.60
C SER A 90 -2.73 -21.02 -26.55
N GLU A 91 -3.63 -21.71 -27.22
CA GLU A 91 -3.35 -22.56 -28.36
C GLU A 91 -2.77 -21.68 -29.48
N THR A 92 -1.47 -21.81 -29.70
CA THR A 92 -0.80 -21.31 -30.89
C THR A 92 -1.35 -22.10 -32.08
N VAL A 93 -2.32 -21.53 -32.79
CA VAL A 93 -2.77 -22.06 -34.08
C VAL A 93 -1.71 -21.70 -35.12
N ALA A 94 -1.13 -22.75 -35.72
CA ALA A 94 -0.14 -22.71 -36.80
C ALA A 94 -0.75 -22.27 -38.14
#